data_AF-A0A0F6UCP9-F1
#
_entry.id   AF-A0A0F6UCP9-F1
#
_cell.length_a   1.000
_cell.length_b   1.000
_cell.length_c   1.000
_cell.angle_alpha   90.00
_cell.angle_beta   90.00
_cell.angle_gamma   90.00
#
_symmetry.space_group_name_H-M   'P 1'
#
loop_
_entity.id
_entity.type
_entity.pdbx_description
1 polymer ?
#
loop_
_entity_poly.entity_id
_entity_poly.type
_entity_poly.pdbx_seq_one_letter_code
_entity_poly.pdbx_strand_id
1 'polypeptide(L)'
;MNVYRKVSRSAATWLCAALLAASGHAWAEDWWVVHKGDDPAELDVFLADADSLAPVPGIENAWQVQIAMLFDSFHLLSAHQYRCDTREVKVVNAKTFSNNGQPTNLQFTFAKGWTPLPNESHEAVLQFICAPQERERNGMRSTGRGVPLQAVITAVGMVEMERAQANLAEARRKLEEAKSDRVMGELDRLLGNEPRKP
;
A
#
# COMPACT_ATOMS: atom_id res chain seq x y z
N MET A 1 35.90 68.35 -10.48
CA MET A 1 36.23 68.04 -11.88
C MET A 1 37.17 66.84 -11.91
N ASN A 2 36.77 65.78 -12.61
CA ASN A 2 37.53 64.64 -13.20
C ASN A 2 38.55 63.83 -12.35
N VAL A 3 38.75 62.52 -12.50
CA VAL A 3 38.11 61.37 -13.18
C VAL A 3 38.84 60.11 -12.65
N TYR A 4 38.10 59.04 -12.43
CA TYR A 4 38.44 57.60 -12.32
C TYR A 4 39.91 57.12 -12.34
N ARG A 5 40.21 56.20 -11.41
CA ARG A 5 40.96 54.97 -11.72
C ARG A 5 40.33 53.75 -11.04
N LYS A 6 39.68 52.92 -11.86
CA LYS A 6 39.32 51.52 -11.54
C LYS A 6 40.60 50.73 -11.36
N VAL A 7 40.72 50.00 -10.25
CA VAL A 7 41.57 48.80 -10.19
C VAL A 7 40.71 47.66 -9.66
N SER A 8 40.45 46.74 -10.58
CA SER A 8 39.89 45.41 -10.32
C SER A 8 40.82 44.63 -9.40
N ARG A 9 40.28 44.09 -8.31
CA ARG A 9 40.82 42.92 -7.61
C ARG A 9 39.67 42.01 -7.22
N SER A 10 39.34 41.11 -8.15
CA SER A 10 38.73 39.82 -7.88
C SER A 10 39.54 39.03 -6.85
N ALA A 11 38.87 38.04 -6.24
CA ALA A 11 39.37 37.00 -5.34
C ALA A 11 39.16 37.25 -3.84
N ALA A 12 37.91 37.16 -3.40
CA ALA A 12 37.58 36.64 -2.08
C ALA A 12 36.48 35.59 -2.24
N THR A 13 36.96 34.41 -2.59
CA THR A 13 36.34 33.09 -2.49
C THR A 13 35.42 32.98 -1.26
N TRP A 14 34.10 33.05 -1.45
CA TRP A 14 33.13 32.51 -0.49
C TRP A 14 32.57 31.21 -1.07
N LEU A 15 33.36 30.17 -0.88
CA LEU A 15 32.97 28.76 -1.06
C LEU A 15 32.08 28.36 0.13
N CYS A 16 30.78 28.63 0.07
CA CYS A 16 29.80 28.10 1.05
C CYS A 16 28.44 27.75 0.41
N ALA A 17 28.39 27.41 -0.87
CA ALA A 17 27.16 27.00 -1.56
C ALA A 17 27.24 25.59 -2.15
N ALA A 18 27.87 24.66 -1.43
CA ALA A 18 27.98 23.25 -1.82
C ALA A 18 27.70 22.32 -0.62
N LEU A 19 26.50 22.42 -0.03
CA LEU A 19 25.98 21.41 0.91
C LEU A 19 24.51 21.01 0.63
N LEU A 20 23.96 21.32 -0.54
CA LEU A 20 22.64 20.82 -0.96
C LEU A 20 22.70 19.52 -1.78
N ALA A 21 23.83 18.78 -1.70
CA ALA A 21 24.02 17.52 -2.41
C ALA A 21 24.44 16.40 -1.43
N ALA A 22 23.62 16.15 -0.39
CA ALA A 22 23.53 14.86 0.31
C ALA A 22 22.50 14.93 1.45
N SER A 23 21.27 15.29 1.14
CA SER A 23 20.14 14.81 1.92
C SER A 23 19.29 13.96 0.99
N GLY A 24 19.84 12.79 0.62
CA GLY A 24 18.96 11.64 0.41
C GLY A 24 18.21 11.52 1.72
N HIS A 25 16.98 12.05 1.74
CA HIS A 25 16.12 11.89 2.87
C HIS A 25 15.95 10.37 2.95
N ALA A 26 16.66 9.74 3.88
CA ALA A 26 16.17 8.52 4.48
C ALA A 26 14.89 8.98 5.17
N TRP A 27 13.79 9.01 4.41
CA TRP A 27 12.48 9.18 5.00
C TRP A 27 12.41 8.07 6.04
N ALA A 28 12.22 8.43 7.30
CA ALA A 28 11.67 7.46 8.22
C ALA A 28 10.34 7.05 7.56
N GLU A 29 10.22 5.78 7.23
CA GLU A 29 9.01 5.23 6.63
C GLU A 29 8.20 4.62 7.78
N ASP A 30 6.95 5.04 7.95
CA ASP A 30 6.04 4.48 8.97
C ASP A 30 4.85 3.89 8.22
N TRP A 31 5.07 2.73 7.60
CA TRP A 31 4.06 2.04 6.81
C TRP A 31 3.00 1.39 7.69
N TRP A 32 1.75 1.44 7.22
CA TRP A 32 0.61 0.81 7.84
C TRP A 32 -0.16 0.01 6.81
N VAL A 33 -0.55 -1.22 7.15
CA VAL A 33 -1.61 -1.94 6.44
C VAL A 33 -2.92 -1.25 6.78
N VAL A 34 -3.51 -0.58 5.78
CA VAL A 34 -4.75 0.19 5.96
C VAL A 34 -5.98 -0.55 5.44
N HIS A 35 -5.81 -1.39 4.42
CA HIS A 35 -6.86 -2.23 3.89
C HIS A 35 -6.25 -3.49 3.26
N LYS A 36 -7.01 -4.58 3.33
CA LYS A 36 -6.71 -5.85 2.69
C LYS A 36 -8.01 -6.32 2.03
N GLY A 37 -7.92 -6.75 0.78
CA GLY A 37 -9.03 -7.34 0.05
C GLY A 37 -9.53 -8.66 0.66
N ASP A 38 -10.76 -9.02 0.31
CA ASP A 38 -11.45 -10.17 0.89
C ASP A 38 -11.00 -11.51 0.30
N ASP A 39 -10.49 -11.54 -0.93
CA ASP A 39 -10.04 -12.79 -1.56
C ASP A 39 -8.65 -13.20 -1.04
N PRO A 40 -8.54 -14.29 -0.26
CA PRO A 40 -7.24 -14.72 0.25
C PRO A 40 -6.33 -15.34 -0.83
N ALA A 41 -6.83 -15.59 -2.05
CA ALA A 41 -6.04 -16.10 -3.16
C ALA A 41 -5.34 -15.00 -3.97
N GLU A 42 -5.77 -13.74 -3.80
CA GLU A 42 -5.20 -12.58 -4.48
C GLU A 42 -4.47 -11.69 -3.46
N LEU A 43 -3.26 -11.27 -3.78
CA LEU A 43 -2.62 -10.22 -3.02
C LEU A 43 -3.29 -8.89 -3.40
N ASP A 44 -4.13 -8.38 -2.50
CA ASP A 44 -4.68 -7.03 -2.58
C ASP A 44 -4.51 -6.35 -1.22
N VAL A 45 -3.42 -5.60 -1.07
CA VAL A 45 -3.08 -4.95 0.20
C VAL A 45 -2.72 -3.49 -0.06
N PHE A 46 -3.37 -2.59 0.68
CA PHE A 46 -3.09 -1.18 0.67
C PHE A 46 -2.24 -0.82 1.89
N LEU A 47 -1.09 -0.23 1.63
CA LEU A 47 -0.19 0.33 2.60
C LEU A 47 -0.23 1.87 2.51
N ALA A 48 -0.24 2.56 3.64
CA ALA A 48 -0.09 4.00 3.70
C ALA A 48 1.12 4.37 4.58
N ASP A 49 1.94 5.32 4.13
CA ASP A 49 3.08 5.82 4.90
C ASP A 49 2.64 7.01 5.77
N ALA A 50 2.61 6.82 7.09
CA ALA A 50 2.24 7.85 8.05
C ALA A 50 3.22 9.03 8.05
N ASP A 51 4.50 8.79 7.79
CA ASP A 51 5.54 9.82 7.80
C ASP A 51 5.49 10.69 6.51
N SER A 52 4.83 10.21 5.45
CA SER A 52 4.56 11.00 4.23
C SER A 52 3.39 11.98 4.35
N LEU A 53 2.62 11.91 5.44
CA LEU A 53 1.43 12.73 5.63
C LEU A 53 1.78 14.22 5.70
N ALA A 54 1.16 15.01 4.83
CA ALA A 54 1.32 16.47 4.86
C ALA A 54 0.05 17.18 4.39
N PRO A 55 -0.24 18.40 4.87
CA PRO A 55 -1.35 19.19 4.35
C PRO A 55 -1.10 19.58 2.88
N VAL A 56 -2.16 19.65 2.07
CA VAL A 56 -2.08 20.12 0.69
C VAL A 56 -2.06 21.65 0.68
N PRO A 57 -1.04 22.30 0.09
CA PRO A 57 -0.96 23.75 0.07
C PRO A 57 -2.18 24.40 -0.62
N GLY A 58 -2.79 25.37 0.05
CA GLY A 58 -3.89 26.17 -0.49
C GLY A 58 -5.26 25.46 -0.54
N ILE A 59 -5.39 24.28 0.07
CA ILE A 59 -6.66 23.56 0.17
C ILE A 59 -6.88 23.14 1.63
N GLU A 60 -7.88 23.72 2.28
CA GLU A 60 -8.24 23.36 3.66
C GLU A 60 -8.70 21.91 3.76
N ASN A 61 -8.44 21.27 4.91
CA ASN A 61 -8.83 19.89 5.21
C ASN A 61 -8.39 18.84 4.16
N ALA A 62 -7.38 19.18 3.36
CA ALA A 62 -6.80 18.29 2.39
C ALA A 62 -5.40 17.85 2.80
N TRP A 63 -5.12 16.57 2.61
CA TRP A 63 -3.87 15.92 3.00
C TRP A 63 -3.32 15.10 1.86
N GLN A 64 -2.00 15.08 1.71
CA GLN A 64 -1.30 14.16 0.84
C GLN A 64 -0.75 12.97 1.64
N VAL A 65 -0.68 11.81 1.00
CA VAL A 65 -0.10 10.58 1.56
C VAL A 65 0.51 9.75 0.43
N GLN A 66 1.59 9.04 0.74
CA GLN A 66 2.14 8.00 -0.11
C GLN A 66 1.47 6.65 0.19
N ILE A 67 1.06 5.97 -0.87
CA ILE A 67 0.37 4.69 -0.83
C ILE A 67 1.16 3.67 -1.65
N ALA A 68 1.36 2.49 -1.10
CA ALA A 68 1.77 1.32 -1.85
C ALA A 68 0.60 0.33 -1.94
N MET A 69 0.15 0.03 -3.17
CA MET A 69 -0.87 -0.99 -3.42
C MET A 69 -0.17 -2.24 -3.93
N LEU A 70 -0.34 -3.35 -3.23
CA LEU A 70 0.33 -4.62 -3.51
C LEU A 70 -0.59 -5.53 -4.31
N PHE A 71 -0.06 -6.03 -5.42
CA PHE A 71 -0.67 -7.04 -6.29
C PHE A 71 0.27 -8.24 -6.41
N ASP A 72 -0.20 -9.40 -6.88
CA ASP A 72 0.56 -10.66 -6.90
C ASP A 72 2.00 -10.54 -7.44
N SER A 73 2.19 -9.77 -8.51
CA SER A 73 3.48 -9.68 -9.23
C SER A 73 4.15 -8.30 -9.14
N PHE A 74 3.42 -7.27 -8.75
CA PHE A 74 3.89 -5.89 -8.77
C PHE A 74 3.20 -5.08 -7.68
N HIS A 75 3.79 -3.94 -7.35
CA HIS A 75 3.15 -2.94 -6.51
C HIS A 75 3.14 -1.59 -7.20
N LEU A 76 2.12 -0.80 -6.87
CA LEU A 76 1.97 0.58 -7.27
C LEU A 76 2.38 1.48 -6.11
N LEU A 77 3.45 2.26 -6.27
CA LEU A 77 3.80 3.33 -5.34
C LEU A 77 3.28 4.67 -5.88
N SER A 78 2.53 5.40 -5.07
CA SER A 78 1.74 6.52 -5.56
C SER A 78 1.53 7.61 -4.51
N ALA A 79 1.54 8.86 -4.95
CA ALA A 79 1.15 9.99 -4.11
C ALA A 79 -0.32 10.35 -4.37
N HIS A 80 -1.11 10.35 -3.30
CA HIS A 80 -2.51 10.68 -3.32
C HIS A 80 -2.78 11.93 -2.49
N GLN A 81 -3.81 12.68 -2.86
CA GLN A 81 -4.38 13.75 -2.06
C GLN A 81 -5.81 13.39 -1.70
N TYR A 82 -6.22 13.63 -0.47
CA TYR A 82 -7.55 13.37 0.06
C TYR A 82 -8.12 14.62 0.70
N ARG A 83 -9.44 14.82 0.59
CA ARG A 83 -10.21 15.84 1.31
C ARG A 83 -11.09 15.18 2.36
N CYS A 84 -10.84 15.51 3.63
CA CYS A 84 -11.56 14.89 4.74
C CYS A 84 -13.04 15.30 4.82
N ASP A 85 -13.36 16.51 4.37
CA ASP A 85 -14.68 17.12 4.39
C ASP A 85 -15.55 16.66 3.21
N THR A 86 -15.00 16.72 1.99
CA THR A 86 -15.75 16.35 0.77
C THR A 86 -15.65 14.89 0.40
N ARG A 87 -14.76 14.12 1.05
CA ARG A 87 -14.51 12.69 0.77
C ARG A 87 -14.16 12.49 -0.70
N GLU A 88 -13.18 13.26 -1.15
CA GLU A 88 -12.65 13.21 -2.51
C GLU A 88 -11.18 12.79 -2.48
N VAL A 89 -10.74 12.14 -3.56
CA VAL A 89 -9.36 11.74 -3.79
C VAL A 89 -8.86 12.29 -5.12
N LYS A 90 -7.56 12.59 -5.19
CA LYS A 90 -6.84 12.90 -6.42
C LYS A 90 -5.51 12.15 -6.43
N VAL A 91 -5.26 11.41 -7.50
CA VAL A 91 -3.94 10.80 -7.74
C VAL A 91 -3.00 11.86 -8.32
N VAL A 92 -1.87 12.10 -7.66
CA VAL A 92 -0.88 13.11 -8.10
C VAL A 92 0.15 12.46 -9.02
N ASN A 93 0.67 11.32 -8.60
CA ASN A 93 1.58 10.51 -9.40
C ASN A 93 1.49 9.06 -8.96
N ALA A 94 1.92 8.17 -9.84
CA ALA A 94 2.04 6.76 -9.53
C ALA A 94 3.16 6.14 -10.37
N LYS A 95 3.82 5.14 -9.81
CA LYS A 95 4.87 4.34 -10.44
C LYS A 95 4.70 2.90 -10.02
N THR A 96 5.02 1.98 -10.91
CA THR A 96 4.95 0.55 -10.64
C THR A 96 6.32 -0.08 -10.58
N PHE A 97 6.44 -1.05 -9.69
CA PHE A 97 7.63 -1.85 -9.49
C PHE A 97 7.19 -3.31 -9.36
N SER A 98 8.00 -4.26 -9.80
CA SER A 98 7.81 -5.65 -9.40
C SER A 98 7.95 -5.76 -7.89
N ASN A 99 7.40 -6.83 -7.30
CA ASN A 99 7.46 -7.04 -5.84
C ASN A 99 8.87 -7.25 -5.27
N ASN A 100 9.90 -7.35 -6.12
CA ASN A 100 11.31 -7.34 -5.74
C ASN A 100 12.01 -5.96 -5.94
N GLY A 101 11.24 -4.92 -6.25
CA GLY A 101 11.70 -3.53 -6.29
C GLY A 101 12.21 -3.03 -7.63
N GLN A 102 12.11 -3.82 -8.72
CA GLN A 102 12.54 -3.36 -10.04
C GLN A 102 11.43 -2.53 -10.71
N PRO A 103 11.74 -1.37 -11.33
CA PRO A 103 10.73 -0.59 -12.06
C PRO A 103 10.06 -1.42 -13.17
N THR A 104 8.76 -1.21 -13.39
CA THR A 104 8.05 -1.82 -14.53
C THR A 104 7.67 -0.76 -15.57
N ASN A 105 7.27 -1.22 -16.77
CA ASN A 105 6.81 -0.35 -17.85
C ASN A 105 5.27 -0.22 -17.92
N LEU A 106 4.55 -0.63 -16.88
CA LEU A 106 3.09 -0.52 -16.85
C LEU A 106 2.67 0.94 -16.83
N GLN A 107 1.78 1.33 -17.75
CA GLN A 107 1.27 2.69 -17.86
C GLN A 107 -0.16 2.76 -17.32
N PHE A 108 -0.47 3.85 -16.59
CA PHE A 108 -1.79 4.08 -16.00
C PHE A 108 -2.28 5.47 -16.36
N THR A 109 -3.59 5.58 -16.55
CA THR A 109 -4.27 6.87 -16.68
C THR A 109 -5.14 7.06 -15.45
N PHE A 110 -4.96 8.18 -14.76
CA PHE A 110 -5.78 8.57 -13.61
C PHE A 110 -6.54 9.85 -13.93
N ALA A 111 -7.65 10.07 -13.22
CA ALA A 111 -8.43 11.28 -13.35
C ALA A 111 -7.57 12.51 -13.04
N LYS A 112 -7.72 13.57 -13.83
CA LYS A 112 -6.91 14.79 -13.71
C LYS A 112 -7.31 15.69 -12.52
N GLY A 113 -8.43 15.40 -11.88
CA GLY A 113 -9.02 16.22 -10.82
C GLY A 113 -9.46 15.40 -9.61
N TRP A 114 -10.08 16.09 -8.67
CA TRP A 114 -10.73 15.47 -7.52
C TRP A 114 -11.91 14.61 -7.99
N THR A 115 -12.02 13.41 -7.44
CA THR A 115 -13.12 12.50 -7.68
C THR A 115 -13.64 11.97 -6.35
N PRO A 116 -14.92 11.57 -6.25
CA PRO A 116 -15.41 10.81 -5.09
C PRO A 116 -14.55 9.57 -4.84
N LEU A 117 -14.51 9.10 -3.59
CA LEU A 117 -13.79 7.86 -3.24
C LEU A 117 -14.32 6.68 -4.06
N PRO A 118 -13.46 5.96 -4.81
CA PRO A 118 -13.91 4.96 -5.76
C PRO A 118 -14.23 3.60 -5.13
N ASN A 119 -13.64 3.26 -3.98
CA ASN A 119 -13.83 1.97 -3.30
C ASN A 119 -13.53 2.07 -1.80
N GLU A 120 -13.74 0.96 -1.11
CA GLU A 120 -13.50 0.80 0.34
C GLU A 120 -12.03 0.91 0.76
N SER A 121 -11.08 0.56 -0.12
CA SER A 121 -9.65 0.72 0.15
C SER A 121 -9.30 2.20 0.27
N HIS A 122 -9.86 3.05 -0.60
CA HIS A 122 -9.74 4.51 -0.51
C HIS A 122 -10.50 5.11 0.68
N GLU A 123 -11.62 4.50 1.10
CA GLU A 123 -12.30 4.85 2.35
C GLU A 123 -11.40 4.60 3.57
N ALA A 124 -10.74 3.45 3.63
CA ALA A 124 -9.83 3.11 4.71
C ALA A 124 -8.64 4.09 4.77
N VAL A 125 -8.08 4.47 3.61
CA VAL A 125 -7.04 5.50 3.55
C VAL A 125 -7.57 6.86 4.05
N LEU A 126 -8.78 7.25 3.67
CA LEU A 126 -9.37 8.49 4.19
C LEU A 126 -9.48 8.44 5.73
N GLN A 127 -9.96 7.33 6.29
CA GLN A 127 -10.05 7.17 7.75
C GLN A 127 -8.67 7.18 8.42
N PHE A 128 -7.67 6.58 7.79
CA PHE A 128 -6.28 6.59 8.26
C PHE A 128 -5.73 8.02 8.39
N ILE A 129 -6.08 8.89 7.44
CA ILE A 129 -5.66 10.29 7.40
C ILE A 129 -6.48 11.14 8.39
N CYS A 130 -7.80 11.07 8.30
CA CYS A 130 -8.72 12.02 8.91
C CYS A 130 -9.12 11.66 10.35
N ALA A 131 -8.86 10.42 10.79
CA ALA A 131 -9.10 9.95 12.14
C ALA A 131 -7.89 9.16 12.69
N PRO A 132 -6.70 9.79 12.84
CA PRO A 132 -5.47 9.09 13.18
C PRO A 132 -5.54 8.32 14.51
N GLN A 133 -6.34 8.80 15.46
CA GLN A 133 -6.59 8.16 16.74
C GLN A 133 -7.39 6.84 16.63
N GLU A 134 -8.02 6.59 15.48
CA GLU A 134 -8.91 5.44 15.27
C GLU A 134 -8.31 4.33 14.43
N ARG A 135 -7.07 4.50 13.95
CA ARG A 135 -6.40 3.55 13.04
C ARG A 135 -6.46 2.11 13.55
N GLU A 136 -6.00 1.88 14.78
CA GLU A 136 -5.95 0.53 15.35
C GLU A 136 -7.34 -0.06 15.58
N ARG A 137 -8.31 0.78 15.99
CA ARG A 137 -9.71 0.39 16.18
C ARG A 137 -10.37 0.02 14.85
N ASN A 138 -9.99 0.69 13.77
CA ASN A 138 -10.43 0.40 12.41
C ASN A 138 -9.67 -0.76 11.77
N GLY A 139 -8.91 -1.53 12.56
CA GLY A 139 -8.21 -2.73 12.09
C GLY A 139 -6.90 -2.46 11.35
N MET A 140 -6.46 -1.20 11.27
CA MET A 140 -5.19 -0.85 10.63
C MET A 140 -4.02 -1.27 11.52
N ARG A 141 -2.88 -1.60 10.90
CA ARG A 141 -1.72 -2.16 11.61
C ARG A 141 -0.42 -1.49 11.14
N SER A 142 0.35 -0.95 12.07
CA SER A 142 1.72 -0.49 11.80
C SER A 142 2.60 -1.67 11.45
N THR A 143 3.50 -1.47 10.48
CA THR A 143 4.55 -2.44 10.12
C THR A 143 5.86 -2.13 10.84
N GLY A 144 5.87 -1.13 11.73
CA GLY A 144 7.05 -0.62 12.40
C GLY A 144 7.67 0.58 11.66
N ARG A 145 8.07 1.59 12.44
CA ARG A 145 8.73 2.78 11.91
C ARG A 145 10.17 2.49 11.50
N GLY A 146 10.61 3.10 10.40
CA GLY A 146 11.95 2.94 9.83
C GLY A 146 12.17 1.62 9.10
N VAL A 147 11.11 0.82 8.89
CA VAL A 147 11.19 -0.41 8.11
C VAL A 147 11.06 -0.04 6.63
N PRO A 148 12.06 -0.37 5.78
CA PRO A 148 11.98 -0.07 4.36
C PRO A 148 10.78 -0.76 3.70
N LEU A 149 10.10 -0.06 2.78
CA LEU A 149 8.93 -0.54 2.06
C LEU A 149 9.16 -1.93 1.48
N GLN A 150 10.33 -2.18 0.88
CA GLN A 150 10.63 -3.47 0.28
C GLN A 150 10.61 -4.62 1.30
N ALA A 151 11.06 -4.39 2.53
CA ALA A 151 10.99 -5.38 3.60
C ALA A 151 9.55 -5.60 4.06
N VAL A 152 8.75 -4.52 4.14
CA VAL A 152 7.31 -4.59 4.42
C VAL A 152 6.59 -5.44 3.36
N ILE A 153 6.83 -5.16 2.08
CA ILE A 153 6.24 -5.89 0.95
C ILE A 153 6.56 -7.38 1.02
N THR A 154 7.82 -7.73 1.26
CA THR A 154 8.23 -9.13 1.40
C THR A 154 7.53 -9.80 2.58
N ALA A 155 7.46 -9.16 3.74
CA ALA A 155 6.81 -9.71 4.92
C ALA A 155 5.31 -9.91 4.71
N VAL A 156 4.61 -8.92 4.14
CA VAL A 156 3.18 -9.01 3.81
C VAL A 156 2.95 -10.15 2.81
N GLY A 157 3.74 -10.21 1.73
CA GLY A 157 3.62 -11.27 0.73
C GLY A 157 3.81 -12.68 1.30
N MET A 158 4.74 -12.86 2.25
CA MET A 158 4.92 -14.14 2.94
C MET A 158 3.70 -14.53 3.78
N VAL A 159 3.18 -13.61 4.59
CA VAL A 159 2.00 -13.87 5.44
C VAL A 159 0.78 -14.23 4.60
N GLU A 160 0.58 -13.52 3.48
CA GLU A 160 -0.57 -13.78 2.60
C GLU A 160 -0.41 -15.09 1.83
N MET A 161 0.80 -15.43 1.38
CA MET A 161 1.07 -16.74 0.78
C MET A 161 0.83 -17.90 1.77
N GLU A 162 1.26 -17.77 3.03
CA GLU A 162 1.02 -18.79 4.07
C GLU A 162 -0.48 -19.00 4.31
N ARG A 163 -1.26 -17.90 4.35
CA ARG A 163 -2.72 -17.96 4.47
C ARG A 163 -3.38 -18.63 3.27
N ALA A 164 -2.98 -18.27 2.05
CA ALA A 164 -3.47 -18.90 0.83
C ALA A 164 -3.22 -20.42 0.83
N GLN A 165 -2.02 -20.84 1.25
CA GLN A 165 -1.68 -22.26 1.36
C GLN A 165 -2.52 -23.00 2.41
N ALA A 166 -2.74 -22.39 3.58
CA ALA A 166 -3.58 -22.96 4.63
C ALA A 166 -5.03 -23.15 4.14
N ASN A 167 -5.60 -22.15 3.46
CA ASN A 167 -6.94 -22.21 2.91
C ASN A 167 -7.10 -23.29 1.84
N LEU A 168 -6.10 -23.42 0.95
CA LEU A 168 -6.06 -24.48 -0.06
C LEU A 168 -5.98 -25.87 0.59
N ALA A 169 -5.19 -26.02 1.65
CA ALA A 169 -5.08 -27.28 2.39
C ALA A 169 -6.42 -27.64 3.06
N GLU A 170 -7.12 -26.68 3.66
CA GLU A 170 -8.44 -26.90 4.26
C GLU A 170 -9.49 -27.26 3.20
N ALA A 171 -9.53 -26.54 2.08
CA ALA A 171 -10.43 -26.82 0.97
C ALA A 171 -10.22 -28.24 0.41
N ARG A 172 -8.95 -28.66 0.25
CA ARG A 172 -8.61 -30.02 -0.16
C ARG A 172 -9.08 -31.05 0.85
N ARG A 173 -8.90 -30.80 2.15
CA ARG A 173 -9.37 -31.70 3.21
C ARG A 173 -10.89 -31.89 3.14
N LYS A 174 -11.66 -30.79 3.06
CA LYS A 174 -13.13 -30.84 2.94
C LYS A 174 -13.59 -31.61 1.70
N LEU A 175 -12.87 -31.47 0.59
CA LEU A 175 -13.17 -32.22 -0.63
C LEU A 175 -12.93 -33.73 -0.46
N GLU A 176 -11.83 -34.13 0.18
CA GLU A 176 -11.54 -35.54 0.43
C GLU A 176 -12.51 -36.16 1.45
N GLU A 177 -12.89 -35.42 2.49
CA GLU A 177 -13.95 -35.81 3.43
C GLU A 177 -15.29 -36.05 2.68
N ALA A 178 -15.72 -35.09 1.86
CA ALA A 178 -16.95 -35.22 1.07
C ALA A 178 -16.92 -36.40 0.07
N LYS A 179 -15.77 -36.68 -0.54
CA LYS A 179 -15.60 -37.86 -1.40
C LYS A 179 -15.68 -39.16 -0.59
N SER A 180 -15.04 -39.20 0.58
CA SER A 180 -15.07 -40.36 1.47
C SER A 180 -16.50 -40.65 1.92
N ASP A 181 -17.24 -39.63 2.36
CA ASP A 181 -18.64 -39.76 2.76
C ASP A 181 -19.51 -40.29 1.62
N ARG A 182 -19.30 -39.79 0.40
CA ARG A 182 -20.01 -40.28 -0.79
C ARG A 182 -19.69 -41.76 -1.07
N VAL A 183 -18.42 -42.15 -1.05
CA VAL A 183 -18.00 -43.54 -1.29
C VAL A 183 -18.56 -44.46 -0.22
N MET A 184 -18.52 -44.05 1.04
CA MET A 184 -19.09 -44.81 2.15
C MET A 184 -20.60 -44.96 2.05
N GLY A 185 -21.31 -43.90 1.63
CA GLY A 185 -22.75 -43.97 1.36
C GLY A 185 -23.10 -44.89 0.18
N GLU A 186 -22.31 -44.86 -0.91
CA GLU A 186 -22.47 -45.79 -2.03
C GLU A 186 -22.18 -47.25 -1.62
N LEU A 187 -21.16 -47.48 -0.78
CA LEU A 187 -20.83 -48.79 -0.25
C LEU A 187 -21.92 -49.33 0.68
N ASP A 188 -22.43 -48.50 1.60
CA ASP A 188 -23.55 -48.88 2.48
C ASP A 188 -24.79 -49.27 1.66
N ARG A 189 -25.08 -48.56 0.56
CA ARG A 189 -26.17 -48.92 -0.37
C ARG A 189 -25.94 -50.26 -1.06
N LEU A 190 -24.71 -50.54 -1.51
CA LEU A 190 -24.37 -51.81 -2.17
C LEU A 190 -24.42 -53.01 -1.22
N LEU A 191 -24.10 -52.79 0.04
CA LEU A 191 -24.14 -53.81 1.09
C LEU A 191 -25.55 -54.02 1.69
N GLY A 192 -26.54 -53.24 1.25
CA GLY A 192 -27.93 -53.34 1.72
C GLY A 192 -28.18 -52.71 3.09
N ASN A 193 -27.26 -51.85 3.56
CA ASN A 193 -27.44 -51.08 4.79
C ASN A 193 -28.40 -49.91 4.55
N GLU A 194 -29.17 -49.51 5.57
CA GLU A 194 -29.97 -48.29 5.50
C GLU A 194 -29.07 -47.04 5.40
N PRO A 195 -29.45 -46.00 4.65
CA PRO A 195 -28.65 -44.79 4.52
C PRO A 195 -28.44 -44.14 5.90
N ARG A 196 -27.20 -43.78 6.23
CA ARG A 196 -26.92 -42.97 7.43
C ARG A 196 -27.65 -41.64 7.29
N LYS A 197 -28.49 -41.30 8.27
CA LYS A 197 -29.15 -39.99 8.32
C LYS A 197 -28.09 -38.88 8.46
N PRO A 198 -28.34 -37.71 7.85
CA PRO A 198 -27.45 -36.55 7.96
C PRO A 198 -27.30 -36.08 9.40
#